data_AF-A0A930DY34-F1
#
_entry.id   AF-A0A930DY34-F1
#
_cell.length_a   1.000
_cell.length_b   1.000
_cell.length_c   1.000
_cell.angle_alpha   90.00
_cell.angle_beta   90.00
_cell.angle_gamma   90.00
#
_symmetry.space_group_name_H-M   'P 1'
#
loop_
_entity.id
_entity.type
_entity.pdbx_description
1 polymer ?
#
loop_
_entity_poly.entity_id
_entity_poly.type
_entity_poly.pdbx_seq_one_letter_code
_entity_poly.pdbx_strand_id
1 'polypeptide(L)'
;MNTNVDKIFSYLQGIAEIILKWLVDLGIIKLQNLDDGTINQFIFAGWFYSLLIIMIFLSIVLFLISKIRFTKRFFKGFGNVLFIFLGVFAIQTIFFAMLIQKLDEQTLVKKEIIPVSRKEFIKNDSNSVESIRLSFANSDKEFYPSLFKEGDQLKLKVKLKSGDELEKTFTASNNNLEIEKSTENKVESVDKQSLKIIKKWLDFEEESEDYQFIVKLKTVDPFFDN
;
A
#
# COMPACT_ATOMS: atom_id res chain seq x y z
N MET A 1 11.27 8.34 41.04
CA MET A 1 10.75 7.51 39.93
C MET A 1 11.69 6.33 39.74
N ASN A 2 11.17 5.11 39.75
CA ASN A 2 11.97 3.89 39.85
C ASN A 2 12.42 3.46 38.46
N THR A 3 13.70 3.67 38.13
CA THR A 3 14.31 3.44 36.80
C THR A 3 14.12 2.03 36.23
N ASN A 4 13.81 1.04 37.07
CA ASN A 4 13.47 -0.31 36.63
C ASN A 4 12.04 -0.45 36.10
N VAL A 5 11.09 0.32 36.63
CA VAL A 5 9.69 0.30 36.17
C VAL A 5 9.59 0.95 34.79
N ASP A 6 10.31 2.06 34.59
CA ASP A 6 10.34 2.77 33.30
C ASP A 6 10.96 1.90 32.19
N LYS A 7 12.00 1.11 32.53
CA LYS A 7 12.60 0.14 31.59
C LYS A 7 11.64 -1.00 31.21
N ILE A 8 10.91 -1.55 32.17
CA ILE A 8 9.93 -2.61 31.92
C ILE A 8 8.78 -2.06 31.06
N PHE A 9 8.29 -0.87 31.37
CA PHE A 9 7.22 -0.23 30.61
C PHE A 9 7.65 0.06 29.17
N SER A 10 8.87 0.58 28.96
CA SER A 10 9.44 0.79 27.63
C SER A 10 9.60 -0.51 26.85
N TYR A 11 10.02 -1.61 27.51
CA TYR A 11 10.12 -2.92 26.87
C TYR A 11 8.74 -3.45 26.44
N LEU A 12 7.72 -3.32 27.31
CA LEU A 12 6.35 -3.76 27.02
C LEU A 12 5.73 -2.96 25.87
N GLN A 13 6.03 -1.67 25.75
CA GLN A 13 5.60 -0.84 24.63
C GLN A 13 6.19 -1.31 23.29
N GLY A 14 7.42 -1.82 23.29
CA GLY A 14 8.09 -2.33 22.08
C GLY A 14 7.53 -3.67 21.58
N ILE A 15 6.77 -4.41 22.38
CA ILE A 15 6.25 -5.74 22.00
C ILE A 15 5.31 -5.63 20.79
N ALA A 16 4.41 -4.66 20.77
CA ALA A 16 3.48 -4.47 19.66
C ALA A 16 4.23 -4.09 18.36
N GLU A 17 5.29 -3.30 18.47
CA GLU A 17 6.15 -2.93 17.33
C GLU A 17 6.89 -4.16 16.79
N ILE A 18 7.42 -5.02 17.66
CA ILE A 18 8.06 -6.29 17.27
C ILE A 18 7.07 -7.24 16.59
N ILE A 19 5.83 -7.31 17.09
CA ILE A 19 4.78 -8.13 16.47
C ILE A 19 4.47 -7.60 15.06
N LEU A 20 4.27 -6.28 14.92
CA LEU A 20 4.04 -5.66 13.62
C LEU A 20 5.21 -5.89 12.67
N LYS A 21 6.46 -5.77 13.14
CA LYS A 21 7.67 -6.11 12.38
C LYS A 21 7.57 -7.49 11.75
N TRP A 22 7.31 -8.47 12.59
CA TRP A 22 7.30 -9.85 12.17
C TRP A 22 6.17 -10.13 11.16
N LEU A 23 5.01 -9.49 11.33
CA LEU A 23 3.91 -9.59 10.38
C LEU A 23 4.23 -8.94 9.01
N VAL A 24 4.97 -7.82 9.01
CA VAL A 24 5.45 -7.18 7.76
C VAL A 24 6.52 -8.04 7.08
N ASP A 25 7.51 -8.51 7.82
CA ASP A 25 8.60 -9.34 7.29
C ASP A 25 8.08 -10.65 6.67
N LEU A 26 6.99 -11.21 7.22
CA LEU A 26 6.30 -12.37 6.65
C LEU A 26 5.34 -12.04 5.49
N GLY A 27 5.16 -10.76 5.16
CA GLY A 27 4.25 -10.28 4.12
C GLY A 27 2.76 -10.45 4.45
N ILE A 28 2.42 -10.67 5.73
CA ILE A 28 1.04 -10.84 6.21
C ILE A 28 0.30 -9.49 6.18
N ILE A 29 1.01 -8.42 6.57
CA ILE A 29 0.56 -7.04 6.42
C ILE A 29 1.59 -6.28 5.58
N LYS A 30 1.14 -5.27 4.82
CA LYS A 30 2.01 -4.46 3.97
C LYS A 30 1.81 -2.98 4.25
N LEU A 31 2.90 -2.23 4.34
CA LEU A 31 2.89 -0.77 4.45
C LEU A 31 2.41 -0.10 3.15
N GLN A 32 2.51 -0.79 2.00
CA GLN A 32 1.92 -0.29 0.74
C GLN A 32 0.42 0.01 0.91
N ASN A 33 -0.30 -0.78 1.74
CA ASN A 33 -1.74 -0.65 1.96
C ASN A 33 -2.10 0.52 2.90
N LEU A 34 -1.11 1.18 3.53
CA LEU A 34 -1.34 2.48 4.16
C LEU A 34 -1.37 3.55 3.07
N ASP A 35 -2.55 3.84 2.52
CA ASP A 35 -2.82 5.18 2.02
C ASP A 35 -2.96 6.15 3.21
N ASP A 36 -3.17 7.44 2.95
CA ASP A 36 -3.42 8.47 3.98
C ASP A 36 -4.57 8.09 4.96
N GLY A 37 -5.32 7.03 4.67
CA GLY A 37 -6.22 6.29 5.56
C GLY A 37 -5.53 5.62 6.75
N THR A 38 -5.17 6.45 7.74
CA THR A 38 -4.98 6.18 9.17
C THR A 38 -4.16 4.94 9.54
N ILE A 39 -2.97 5.19 10.09
CA ILE A 39 -2.12 4.28 10.88
C ILE A 39 -2.93 3.28 11.75
N ASN A 40 -4.07 3.71 12.27
CA ASN A 40 -5.01 2.89 13.03
C ASN A 40 -5.48 1.63 12.30
N GLN A 41 -5.70 1.67 10.97
CA GLN A 41 -6.08 0.51 10.18
C GLN A 41 -4.94 -0.51 10.11
N PHE A 42 -3.70 -0.05 9.95
CA PHE A 42 -2.53 -0.92 9.96
C PHE A 42 -2.31 -1.56 11.33
N ILE A 43 -2.41 -0.78 12.41
CA ILE A 43 -2.32 -1.30 13.78
C ILE A 43 -3.44 -2.31 14.05
N PHE A 44 -4.66 -2.02 13.60
CA PHE A 44 -5.80 -2.92 13.74
C PHE A 44 -5.56 -4.24 12.98
N ALA A 45 -5.05 -4.18 11.75
CA ALA A 45 -4.67 -5.37 11.00
C ALA A 45 -3.61 -6.19 11.75
N GLY A 46 -2.59 -5.51 12.29
CA GLY A 46 -1.59 -6.14 13.14
C GLY A 46 -2.16 -6.83 14.36
N TRP A 47 -3.05 -6.16 15.09
CA TRP A 47 -3.78 -6.71 16.24
C TRP A 47 -4.60 -7.94 15.85
N PHE A 48 -5.36 -7.85 14.75
CA PHE A 48 -6.22 -8.94 14.28
C PHE A 48 -5.41 -10.17 13.85
N TYR A 49 -4.39 -10.00 13.02
CA TYR A 49 -3.57 -11.11 12.53
C TYR A 49 -2.74 -11.75 13.65
N SER A 50 -2.17 -10.95 14.55
CA SER A 50 -1.47 -11.51 15.71
C SER A 50 -2.42 -12.33 16.60
N LEU A 51 -3.66 -11.88 16.77
CA LEU A 51 -4.65 -12.62 17.56
C LEU A 51 -5.00 -13.94 16.89
N LEU A 52 -5.23 -13.92 15.57
CA LEU A 52 -5.53 -15.12 14.80
C LEU A 52 -4.39 -16.15 14.87
N ILE A 53 -3.14 -15.71 14.76
CA ILE A 53 -1.96 -16.59 14.87
C ILE A 53 -1.87 -17.20 16.27
N ILE A 54 -2.07 -16.40 17.32
CA ILE A 54 -2.06 -16.91 18.70
C ILE A 54 -3.20 -17.91 18.91
N MET A 55 -4.39 -17.64 18.39
CA MET A 55 -5.55 -18.55 18.49
C MET A 55 -5.28 -19.90 17.81
N ILE A 56 -4.67 -19.89 16.62
CA ILE A 56 -4.27 -21.11 15.90
C ILE A 56 -3.22 -21.87 16.72
N PHE A 57 -2.17 -21.18 17.17
CA PHE A 57 -1.10 -21.80 17.94
C PHE A 57 -1.62 -22.41 19.25
N LEU A 58 -2.45 -21.67 19.98
CA LEU A 58 -3.07 -22.16 21.22
C LEU A 58 -3.94 -23.38 20.94
N SER A 59 -4.70 -23.38 19.85
CA SER A 59 -5.54 -24.52 19.45
C SER A 59 -4.70 -25.77 19.15
N ILE A 60 -3.56 -25.61 18.46
CA ILE A 60 -2.61 -26.72 18.20
C ILE A 60 -2.02 -27.24 19.51
N VAL A 61 -1.56 -26.34 20.38
CA VAL A 61 -0.99 -26.71 21.69
C VAL A 61 -2.03 -27.45 22.53
N LEU A 62 -3.26 -26.94 22.60
CA LEU A 62 -4.38 -27.59 23.30
C LEU A 62 -4.69 -28.97 22.71
N PHE A 63 -4.69 -29.10 21.40
CA PHE A 63 -4.91 -30.38 20.72
C PHE A 63 -3.83 -31.40 21.11
N LEU A 64 -2.55 -31.02 21.08
CA LEU A 64 -1.43 -31.89 21.47
C LEU A 64 -1.49 -32.26 22.96
N ILE A 65 -1.77 -31.27 23.81
CA ILE A 65 -1.81 -31.43 25.27
C ILE A 65 -3.05 -32.22 25.72
N SER A 66 -4.16 -32.20 24.98
CA SER A 66 -5.38 -32.95 25.31
C SER A 66 -5.15 -34.48 25.37
N LYS A 67 -4.09 -34.97 24.70
CA LYS A 67 -3.65 -36.37 24.75
C LYS A 67 -2.91 -36.73 26.05
N ILE A 68 -2.50 -35.75 26.85
CA ILE A 68 -1.74 -35.95 28.10
C ILE A 68 -2.69 -36.06 29.30
N ARG A 69 -2.50 -37.08 30.16
CA ARG A 69 -3.45 -37.44 31.24
C ARG A 69 -3.57 -36.37 32.36
N PHE A 70 -2.53 -35.56 32.57
CA PHE A 70 -2.45 -34.53 33.63
C PHE A 70 -3.23 -33.25 33.28
N THR A 71 -3.19 -32.83 32.02
CA THR A 71 -3.80 -31.59 31.51
C THR A 71 -5.31 -31.72 31.28
N LYS A 72 -5.82 -32.96 31.18
CA LYS A 72 -7.27 -33.25 31.20
C LYS A 72 -8.02 -32.69 32.41
N ARG A 73 -7.35 -32.42 33.54
CA ARG A 73 -7.99 -31.75 34.71
C ARG A 73 -8.07 -30.24 34.56
N PHE A 74 -7.04 -29.61 33.99
CA PHE A 74 -6.96 -28.15 33.86
C PHE A 74 -7.85 -27.63 32.70
N PHE A 75 -7.91 -28.39 31.60
CA PHE A 75 -8.73 -28.09 30.41
C PHE A 75 -10.08 -28.80 30.40
N LYS A 76 -10.52 -29.36 31.54
CA LYS A 76 -11.76 -30.17 31.62
C LYS A 76 -13.04 -29.35 31.47
N GLY A 77 -12.96 -28.03 31.68
CA GLY A 77 -14.09 -27.13 31.58
C GLY A 77 -13.94 -26.18 30.40
N PHE A 78 -15.00 -26.10 29.57
CA PHE A 78 -15.13 -25.10 28.50
C PHE A 78 -14.86 -23.67 29.03
N GLY A 79 -15.26 -23.39 30.29
CA GLY A 79 -14.98 -22.13 30.96
C GLY A 79 -13.49 -21.81 31.14
N ASN A 80 -12.64 -22.78 31.51
CA ASN A 80 -11.20 -22.53 31.73
C ASN A 80 -10.49 -22.19 30.42
N VAL A 81 -10.86 -22.86 29.33
CA VAL A 81 -10.35 -22.56 27.98
C VAL A 81 -10.76 -21.15 27.57
N LEU A 82 -12.02 -20.78 27.81
CA LEU A 82 -12.55 -19.44 27.54
C LEU A 82 -11.79 -18.36 28.33
N PHE A 83 -11.51 -18.57 29.62
CA PHE A 83 -10.75 -17.62 30.44
C PHE A 83 -9.31 -17.41 29.95
N ILE A 84 -8.65 -18.47 29.45
CA ILE A 84 -7.31 -18.35 28.86
C ILE A 84 -7.36 -17.49 27.59
N PHE A 85 -8.32 -17.75 26.71
CA PHE A 85 -8.51 -16.94 25.50
C PHE A 85 -8.83 -15.48 25.83
N LEU A 86 -9.69 -15.23 26.83
CA LEU A 86 -10.03 -13.88 27.28
C LEU A 86 -8.82 -13.14 27.86
N GLY A 87 -7.99 -13.83 28.64
CA GLY A 87 -6.76 -13.27 29.20
C GLY A 87 -5.75 -12.88 28.13
N VAL A 88 -5.54 -13.76 27.14
CA VAL A 88 -4.67 -13.47 25.98
C VAL A 88 -5.21 -12.28 25.18
N PHE A 89 -6.51 -12.27 24.90
CA PHE A 89 -7.18 -11.16 24.21
C PHE A 89 -6.97 -9.83 24.94
N ALA A 90 -7.16 -9.81 26.26
CA ALA A 90 -7.02 -8.60 27.07
C ALA A 90 -5.57 -8.08 27.08
N ILE A 91 -4.60 -8.97 27.34
CA ILE A 91 -3.17 -8.61 27.35
C ILE A 91 -2.73 -8.04 26.00
N GLN A 92 -3.12 -8.71 24.92
CA GLN A 92 -2.78 -8.28 23.57
C GLN A 92 -3.41 -6.93 23.22
N THR A 93 -4.67 -6.73 23.60
CA THR A 93 -5.36 -5.44 23.40
C THR A 93 -4.66 -4.31 24.17
N ILE A 94 -4.15 -4.57 25.37
CA ILE A 94 -3.37 -3.58 26.14
C ILE A 94 -2.10 -3.18 25.39
N PHE A 95 -1.34 -4.14 24.83
CA PHE A 95 -0.11 -3.81 24.08
C PHE A 95 -0.39 -2.93 22.86
N PHE A 96 -1.41 -3.27 22.07
CA PHE A 96 -1.78 -2.48 20.90
C PHE A 96 -2.39 -1.11 21.28
N ALA A 97 -3.12 -1.02 22.39
CA ALA A 97 -3.61 0.27 22.90
C ALA A 97 -2.47 1.19 23.36
N MET A 98 -1.47 0.65 24.06
CA MET A 98 -0.26 1.40 24.43
C MET A 98 0.51 1.89 23.21
N LEU A 99 0.57 1.08 22.15
CA LEU A 99 1.17 1.49 20.89
C LEU A 99 0.40 2.65 20.27
N ILE A 100 -0.93 2.58 20.16
CA ILE A 100 -1.75 3.68 19.63
C ILE A 100 -1.51 4.98 20.40
N GLN A 101 -1.49 4.93 21.74
CA GLN A 101 -1.21 6.10 22.57
C GLN A 101 0.17 6.70 22.30
N LYS A 102 1.21 5.85 22.19
CA LYS A 102 2.56 6.29 21.84
C LYS A 102 2.62 6.96 20.47
N LEU A 103 1.79 6.51 19.53
CA LEU A 103 1.82 6.97 18.15
C LEU A 103 0.97 8.22 17.91
N ASP A 104 -0.09 8.44 18.69
CA ASP A 104 -0.90 9.68 18.64
C ASP A 104 -0.04 10.92 18.96
N GLU A 105 1.07 10.73 19.67
CA GLU A 105 2.04 11.78 20.00
C GLU A 105 3.11 12.02 18.91
N GLN A 106 3.19 11.20 17.85
CA GLN A 106 4.25 11.27 16.83
C GLN A 106 3.69 11.23 15.39
N THR A 107 4.15 12.12 14.50
CA THR A 107 3.87 12.01 13.05
C THR A 107 4.80 10.97 12.41
N LEU A 108 4.28 9.77 12.12
CA LEU A 108 5.11 8.55 12.00
C LEU A 108 5.42 8.03 10.60
N VAL A 109 4.65 8.40 9.57
CA VAL A 109 4.88 7.84 8.24
C VAL A 109 5.64 8.87 7.41
N LYS A 110 6.92 8.59 7.16
CA LYS A 110 7.73 9.35 6.20
C LYS A 110 7.68 8.62 4.86
N LYS A 111 7.04 9.23 3.87
CA LYS A 111 7.04 8.76 2.49
C LYS A 111 8.15 9.49 1.74
N GLU A 112 9.15 8.75 1.28
CA GLU A 112 10.19 9.26 0.40
C GLU A 112 9.97 8.67 -1.00
N ILE A 113 9.89 9.55 -2.00
CA ILE A 113 9.67 9.17 -3.39
C ILE A 113 10.98 9.46 -4.12
N ILE A 114 11.71 8.41 -4.49
CA ILE A 114 12.97 8.52 -5.21
C ILE A 114 12.72 8.18 -6.68
N PRO A 115 12.94 9.11 -7.63
CA PRO A 115 12.91 8.80 -9.05
C PRO A 115 14.14 7.94 -9.41
N VAL A 116 13.95 6.66 -9.71
CA VAL A 116 15.08 5.73 -9.87
C VAL A 116 15.60 5.65 -11.30
N SER A 117 14.75 5.81 -12.33
CA SER A 117 15.19 5.97 -13.72
C SER A 117 14.02 6.03 -14.71
N ARG A 118 14.26 6.72 -15.84
CA ARG A 118 13.43 6.70 -17.05
C ARG A 118 13.66 5.37 -17.76
N LYS A 119 12.69 4.44 -17.71
CA LYS A 119 12.88 3.08 -18.23
C LYS A 119 12.50 2.93 -19.71
N GLU A 120 11.52 3.69 -20.22
CA GLU A 120 11.06 3.50 -21.60
C GLU A 120 10.49 4.80 -22.17
N PHE A 121 11.01 5.18 -23.35
CA PHE A 121 10.55 6.32 -24.13
C PHE A 121 9.88 5.81 -25.39
N ILE A 122 8.56 5.91 -25.46
CA ILE A 122 7.78 5.49 -26.62
C ILE A 122 7.38 6.74 -27.38
N LYS A 123 8.03 7.00 -28.53
CA LYS A 123 7.56 8.02 -29.47
C LYS A 123 6.56 7.45 -30.45
N ASN A 124 5.53 8.23 -30.76
CA ASN A 124 4.52 7.86 -31.75
C ASN A 124 5.07 7.85 -33.21
N ASP A 125 6.28 8.36 -33.44
CA ASP A 125 7.00 8.27 -34.72
C ASP A 125 8.00 7.09 -34.79
N SER A 126 8.12 6.31 -33.70
CA SER A 126 9.04 5.19 -33.68
C SER A 126 8.58 4.08 -34.64
N ASN A 127 9.52 3.49 -35.38
CA ASN A 127 9.22 2.44 -36.36
C ASN A 127 8.46 1.23 -35.77
N SER A 128 8.48 1.07 -34.44
CA SER A 128 7.83 0.01 -33.66
C SER A 128 6.37 0.26 -33.29
N VAL A 129 5.88 1.51 -33.34
CA VAL A 129 4.53 1.86 -32.85
C VAL A 129 3.57 2.03 -34.02
N GLU A 130 2.41 1.38 -33.94
CA GLU A 130 1.31 1.51 -34.90
C GLU A 130 0.39 2.67 -34.50
N SER A 131 0.02 2.78 -33.22
CA SER A 131 -0.75 3.91 -32.70
C SER A 131 -0.60 4.08 -31.20
N ILE A 132 -0.77 5.31 -30.73
CA ILE A 132 -0.92 5.65 -29.30
C ILE A 132 -2.21 6.44 -29.15
N ARG A 133 -3.09 6.00 -28.25
CA ARG A 133 -4.37 6.67 -27.95
C ARG A 133 -4.52 6.89 -26.45
N LEU A 134 -5.06 8.04 -26.09
CA LEU A 134 -5.44 8.40 -24.74
C LEU A 134 -6.95 8.67 -24.71
N SER A 135 -7.66 8.03 -23.79
CA SER A 135 -9.11 8.19 -23.60
C SER A 135 -9.44 8.26 -22.11
N PHE A 136 -10.66 8.69 -21.78
CA PHE A 136 -11.14 8.55 -20.40
C PHE A 136 -11.40 7.07 -20.09
N ALA A 137 -11.10 6.60 -18.88
CA ALA A 137 -11.28 5.18 -18.54
C ALA A 137 -12.75 4.73 -18.62
N ASN A 138 -13.68 5.66 -18.38
CA ASN A 138 -15.12 5.41 -18.40
C ASN A 138 -15.75 5.61 -19.80
N SER A 139 -14.97 5.89 -20.83
CA SER A 139 -15.49 6.21 -22.16
C SER A 139 -14.44 6.03 -23.24
N ASP A 140 -14.78 5.34 -24.33
CA ASP A 140 -13.92 5.20 -25.52
C ASP A 140 -13.74 6.51 -26.32
N LYS A 141 -14.35 7.61 -25.87
CA LYS A 141 -14.13 8.94 -26.44
C LYS A 141 -12.67 9.37 -26.26
N GLU A 142 -12.14 9.95 -27.33
CA GLU A 142 -10.82 10.57 -27.37
C GLU A 142 -10.68 11.64 -26.27
N PHE A 143 -9.50 11.71 -25.66
CA PHE A 143 -9.24 12.65 -24.58
C PHE A 143 -9.15 14.09 -25.10
N TYR A 144 -9.94 14.99 -24.49
CA TYR A 144 -9.91 16.43 -24.75
C TYR A 144 -9.46 17.17 -23.48
N PRO A 145 -8.34 17.91 -23.52
CA PRO A 145 -7.80 18.61 -22.36
C PRO A 145 -8.77 19.57 -21.66
N SER A 146 -9.66 20.25 -22.39
CA SER A 146 -10.64 21.16 -21.79
C SER A 146 -11.69 20.47 -20.91
N LEU A 147 -11.91 19.17 -21.11
CA LEU A 147 -12.88 18.37 -20.34
C LEU A 147 -12.26 17.69 -19.13
N PHE A 148 -10.93 17.72 -19.02
CA PHE A 148 -10.16 17.05 -17.96
C PHE A 148 -10.30 17.76 -16.61
N LYS A 149 -10.43 16.97 -15.54
CA LYS A 149 -10.30 17.41 -14.16
C LYS A 149 -9.26 16.59 -13.44
N GLU A 150 -8.47 17.24 -12.58
CA GLU A 150 -7.50 16.55 -11.74
C GLU A 150 -8.18 15.43 -10.92
N GLY A 151 -7.62 14.22 -10.97
CA GLY A 151 -8.22 13.02 -10.40
C GLY A 151 -9.02 12.15 -11.37
N ASP A 152 -9.25 12.59 -12.61
CA ASP A 152 -9.88 11.76 -13.64
C ASP A 152 -9.03 10.53 -13.98
N GLN A 153 -9.69 9.41 -14.28
CA GLN A 153 -9.02 8.18 -14.72
C GLN A 153 -8.84 8.20 -16.24
N LEU A 154 -7.60 8.10 -16.70
CA LEU A 154 -7.26 8.02 -18.12
C LEU A 154 -6.73 6.65 -18.49
N LYS A 155 -7.06 6.23 -19.71
CA LYS A 155 -6.66 4.96 -20.32
C LYS A 155 -5.72 5.25 -21.49
N LEU A 156 -4.49 4.78 -21.37
CA LEU A 156 -3.48 4.81 -22.43
C LEU A 156 -3.42 3.46 -23.13
N LYS A 157 -3.60 3.47 -24.45
CA LYS A 157 -3.44 2.30 -25.31
C LYS A 157 -2.33 2.54 -26.32
N VAL A 158 -1.28 1.74 -26.25
CA VAL A 158 -0.17 1.71 -27.20
C VAL A 158 -0.26 0.41 -27.98
N LYS A 159 -0.41 0.50 -29.30
CA LYS A 159 -0.40 -0.64 -30.21
C LYS A 159 0.91 -0.67 -30.97
N LEU A 160 1.66 -1.76 -30.87
CA LEU A 160 2.93 -1.97 -31.56
C LEU A 160 2.68 -2.64 -32.91
N LYS A 161 3.56 -2.39 -33.89
CA LYS A 161 3.50 -3.05 -35.21
C LYS A 161 3.78 -4.56 -35.13
N SER A 162 4.35 -5.05 -34.02
CA SER A 162 4.48 -6.48 -33.74
C SER A 162 3.14 -7.17 -33.50
N GLY A 163 2.06 -6.40 -33.27
CA GLY A 163 0.75 -6.90 -32.87
C GLY A 163 0.52 -6.86 -31.36
N ASP A 164 1.54 -6.53 -30.56
CA ASP A 164 1.40 -6.39 -29.12
C ASP A 164 0.64 -5.11 -28.76
N GLU A 165 -0.27 -5.21 -27.79
CA GLU A 165 -1.02 -4.09 -27.25
C GLU A 165 -0.68 -3.89 -25.78
N LEU A 166 -0.29 -2.67 -25.42
CA LEU A 166 -0.12 -2.24 -24.04
C LEU A 166 -1.27 -1.31 -23.67
N GLU A 167 -2.05 -1.72 -22.67
CA GLU A 167 -3.16 -0.97 -22.13
C GLU A 167 -2.90 -0.68 -20.65
N LYS A 168 -2.99 0.60 -20.26
CA LYS A 168 -2.80 1.01 -18.87
C LYS A 168 -3.72 2.14 -18.48
N THR A 169 -4.33 2.01 -17.31
CA THR A 169 -5.12 3.07 -16.68
C THR A 169 -4.29 3.75 -15.59
N PHE A 170 -4.37 5.07 -15.52
CA PHE A 170 -3.75 5.87 -14.46
C PHE A 170 -4.60 7.09 -14.13
N THR A 171 -4.46 7.60 -12.91
CA THR A 171 -5.10 8.84 -12.47
C THR A 171 -4.33 10.03 -13.04
N ALA A 172 -5.02 10.92 -13.74
CA ALA A 172 -4.41 12.08 -14.35
C ALA A 172 -4.19 13.22 -13.34
N SER A 173 -3.05 13.88 -13.49
CA SER A 173 -2.60 15.03 -12.70
C SER A 173 -1.79 15.97 -13.58
N ASN A 174 -1.65 17.22 -13.16
CA ASN A 174 -0.87 18.20 -13.92
C ASN A 174 0.62 17.81 -14.07
N ASN A 175 1.10 16.86 -13.27
CA ASN A 175 2.48 16.38 -13.31
C ASN A 175 2.69 15.21 -14.26
N ASN A 176 1.63 14.62 -14.82
CA ASN A 176 1.72 13.43 -15.68
C ASN A 176 1.15 13.64 -17.09
N LEU A 177 0.63 14.83 -17.38
CA LEU A 177 0.20 15.25 -18.72
C LEU A 177 0.93 16.53 -19.12
N GLU A 178 1.70 16.46 -20.20
CA GLU A 178 2.24 17.65 -20.86
C GLU A 178 1.41 17.91 -22.12
N ILE A 179 0.73 19.05 -22.18
CA ILE A 179 -0.22 19.36 -23.25
C ILE A 179 0.31 20.55 -24.05
N GLU A 180 0.46 20.37 -25.35
CA GLU A 180 0.89 21.41 -26.29
C GLU A 180 -0.20 21.67 -27.33
N LYS A 181 -0.40 22.94 -27.67
CA LYS A 181 -1.32 23.33 -28.75
C LYS A 181 -0.73 22.96 -30.11
N SER A 182 -1.55 22.35 -30.98
CA SER A 182 -1.15 21.86 -32.30
C SER A 182 -2.30 21.94 -33.29
N THR A 183 -2.01 21.62 -34.56
CA THR A 183 -3.01 21.52 -35.64
C THR A 183 -3.66 20.14 -35.72
N GLU A 184 -3.19 19.18 -34.93
CA GLU A 184 -3.74 17.81 -34.85
C GLU A 184 -3.78 17.31 -33.41
N ASN A 185 -4.82 16.53 -33.07
CA ASN A 185 -4.90 15.78 -31.81
C ASN A 185 -4.04 14.52 -31.94
N LYS A 186 -2.94 14.46 -31.19
CA LYS A 186 -2.03 13.31 -31.23
C LYS A 186 -1.23 13.19 -29.94
N VAL A 187 -1.14 11.96 -29.40
CA VAL A 187 -0.14 11.65 -28.37
C VAL A 187 1.24 11.62 -29.04
N GLU A 188 2.12 12.53 -28.68
CA GLU A 188 3.45 12.65 -29.28
C GLU A 188 4.43 11.61 -28.70
N SER A 189 4.46 11.50 -27.37
CA SER A 189 5.30 10.54 -26.68
C SER A 189 4.70 10.12 -25.35
N VAL A 190 5.11 8.94 -24.90
CA VAL A 190 4.84 8.42 -23.57
C VAL A 190 6.17 8.09 -22.91
N ASP A 191 6.42 8.74 -21.78
CA ASP A 191 7.56 8.46 -20.92
C ASP A 191 7.09 7.58 -19.77
N LYS A 192 7.63 6.37 -19.66
CA LYS A 192 7.43 5.51 -18.51
C LYS A 192 8.56 5.69 -17.52
N GLN A 193 8.24 6.24 -16.36
CA GLN A 193 9.17 6.46 -15.25
C GLN A 193 8.91 5.43 -14.16
N SER A 194 9.94 4.71 -13.76
CA SER A 194 9.87 3.90 -12.54
C SER A 194 10.20 4.77 -11.34
N LEU A 195 9.28 4.81 -10.40
CA LEU A 195 9.43 5.45 -9.10
C LEU A 195 9.73 4.36 -8.07
N LYS A 196 10.72 4.60 -7.22
CA LYS A 196 10.92 3.81 -6.01
C LYS A 196 10.29 4.59 -4.87
N ILE A 197 9.24 4.01 -4.31
CA ILE A 197 8.55 4.56 -3.15
C ILE A 197 9.08 3.82 -1.93
N ILE A 198 9.73 4.59 -1.06
CA ILE A 198 10.22 4.11 0.22
C ILE A 198 9.27 4.64 1.29
N LYS A 199 8.47 3.75 1.88
CA LYS A 199 7.64 4.07 3.03
C LYS A 199 8.41 3.71 4.30
N LYS A 200 8.63 4.69 5.16
CA LYS A 200 9.25 4.48 6.48
C LYS A 200 8.25 4.69 7.60
N TRP A 201 8.23 3.76 8.54
CA TRP A 201 7.47 3.84 9.79
C TRP A 201 8.42 3.36 10.90
N LEU A 202 8.68 4.12 11.97
CA LEU A 202 9.71 3.75 12.98
C LEU A 202 11.05 3.29 12.33
N ASP A 203 11.51 2.06 12.61
CA ASP A 203 12.68 1.40 12.02
C ASP A 203 12.33 0.53 10.78
N PHE A 204 11.10 0.65 10.28
CA PHE A 204 10.59 -0.10 9.14
C PHE A 204 10.80 0.67 7.85
N GLU A 205 11.25 -0.04 6.83
CA GLU A 205 11.41 0.48 5.48
C GLU A 205 10.82 -0.54 4.51
N GLU A 206 9.75 -0.15 3.82
CA GLU A 206 9.19 -0.94 2.72
C GLU A 206 9.45 -0.20 1.42
N GLU A 207 10.17 -0.89 0.53
CA GLU A 207 10.42 -0.44 -0.82
C GLU A 207 9.36 -1.02 -1.75
N SER A 208 8.72 -0.15 -2.51
CA SER A 208 7.81 -0.54 -3.58
C SER A 208 8.22 0.16 -4.87
N GLU A 209 8.04 -0.53 -5.99
CA GLU A 209 8.18 0.08 -7.31
C GLU A 209 6.80 0.48 -7.81
N ASP A 210 6.67 1.74 -8.23
CA ASP A 210 5.51 2.24 -8.94
C ASP A 210 5.92 2.79 -10.32
N TYR A 211 4.96 2.93 -11.20
CA TYR A 211 5.17 3.44 -12.55
C TYR A 211 4.32 4.68 -12.79
N GLN A 212 4.99 5.78 -13.10
CA GLN A 212 4.33 6.98 -13.59
C GLN A 212 4.49 7.06 -15.11
N PHE A 213 3.38 7.35 -15.79
CA PHE A 213 3.38 7.62 -17.22
C PHE A 213 3.26 9.12 -17.41
N ILE A 214 4.24 9.76 -18.05
CA ILE A 214 4.12 11.15 -18.50
C ILE A 214 3.74 11.10 -19.97
N VAL A 215 2.55 11.61 -20.30
CA VAL A 215 2.03 11.61 -21.66
C VAL A 215 2.15 13.01 -22.23
N LYS A 216 2.88 13.14 -23.34
CA LYS A 216 2.92 14.37 -24.13
C LYS A 216 1.82 14.32 -25.18
N LEU A 217 0.88 15.24 -25.09
CA LEU A 217 -0.27 15.33 -25.98
C LEU A 217 -0.22 16.65 -26.75
N LYS A 218 -0.35 16.55 -28.06
CA LYS A 218 -0.65 17.68 -28.93
C LYS A 218 -2.16 17.74 -29.15
N THR A 219 -2.74 18.92 -28.98
CA THR A 219 -4.20 19.10 -29.05
C THR A 219 -4.61 20.25 -29.97
N VAL A 220 -5.72 20.06 -30.70
CA VAL A 220 -6.44 21.11 -31.43
C VAL A 220 -7.55 21.74 -30.60
N ASP A 221 -7.73 21.29 -29.37
CA ASP A 221 -8.83 21.73 -28.51
C ASP A 221 -8.90 23.27 -28.44
N PRO A 222 -9.94 23.87 -29.04
CA PRO A 222 -10.05 25.31 -29.14
C PRO A 222 -10.35 25.98 -27.79
N PHE A 223 -10.75 25.19 -26.78
CA PHE A 223 -11.06 25.64 -25.43
C PHE A 223 -9.93 25.37 -24.44
N PHE A 224 -8.77 24.92 -24.92
CA PHE A 224 -7.56 24.85 -24.12
C PHE A 224 -6.92 26.24 -24.03
N ASP A 225 -7.19 26.95 -22.93
CA ASP A 225 -6.52 28.18 -22.55
C ASP A 225 -5.33 27.86 -21.62
N ASN A 226 -4.14 28.34 -21.98
CA ASN A 226 -2.87 28.13 -21.24
C ASN A 226 -2.86 28.77 -19.85
#